data_AF-A0A7K2Z0Q7-F1
#
_entry.id   AF-A0A7K2Z0Q7-F1
#
_cell.length_a   1.000
_cell.length_b   1.000
_cell.length_c   1.000
_cell.angle_alpha   90.00
_cell.angle_beta   90.00
_cell.angle_gamma   90.00
#
_symmetry.space_group_name_H-M   'P 1'
#
loop_
_entity.id
_entity.type
_entity.pdbx_description
1 polymer ?
#
loop_
_entity_poly.entity_id
_entity_poly.type
_entity_poly.pdbx_seq_one_letter_code
_entity_poly.pdbx_strand_id
1 'polypeptide(L)'
;RHESLRTVFPEVEGVPCQQVLTPEAAAPRLIVTPTSETELPAALEAGARYAFDLATEIPLRVELFTLSAKEHALLVVMHHIAGDGWSLGPLASDLT
;
A
#
# COMPACT_ATOMS: atom_id res chain seq x y z
N ARG A 1 9.91 -5.00 -7.90
CA ARG A 1 9.96 -6.46 -8.20
C ARG A 1 8.65 -6.93 -8.82
N HIS A 2 7.52 -6.80 -8.11
CA HIS A 2 6.21 -7.29 -8.56
C HIS A 2 5.53 -6.30 -9.50
N GLU A 3 5.06 -6.77 -10.66
CA GLU A 3 4.30 -5.92 -11.60
C GLU A 3 2.91 -5.59 -11.06
N SER A 4 2.25 -6.54 -10.41
CA SER A 4 0.90 -6.36 -9.83
C SER A 4 0.82 -5.19 -8.85
N LEU A 5 1.89 -4.92 -8.09
CA LEU A 5 1.94 -3.82 -7.12
C LEU A 5 2.18 -2.45 -7.78
N ARG A 6 2.49 -2.40 -9.07
CA ARG A 6 2.70 -1.17 -9.86
C ARG A 6 1.72 -1.07 -11.04
N THR A 7 0.60 -1.79 -10.98
CA THR A 7 -0.44 -1.75 -12.01
C THR A 7 -1.57 -0.84 -11.56
N VAL A 8 -1.96 0.10 -12.42
CA VAL A 8 -3.23 0.85 -12.30
C VAL A 8 -4.26 0.27 -13.28
N PHE A 9 -5.53 0.56 -13.03
CA PHE A 9 -6.69 -0.03 -13.70
C PHE A 9 -7.60 1.07 -14.30
N PRO A 10 -7.10 1.89 -15.24
CA PRO A 10 -7.90 2.93 -15.86
C PRO A 10 -8.94 2.32 -16.82
N GLU A 11 -9.93 3.13 -17.14
CA GLU A 11 -10.83 2.86 -18.26
C GLU A 11 -10.34 3.64 -19.49
N VAL A 12 -10.12 2.93 -20.59
CA VAL A 12 -9.75 3.52 -21.89
C VAL A 12 -10.86 3.21 -22.87
N GLU A 13 -11.50 4.26 -23.39
CA GLU A 13 -12.63 4.13 -24.33
C GLU A 13 -13.78 3.25 -23.83
N GLY A 14 -14.09 3.30 -22.52
CA GLY A 14 -15.16 2.50 -21.93
C GLY A 14 -14.74 1.09 -21.51
N VAL A 15 -13.46 0.72 -21.68
CA VAL A 15 -12.95 -0.62 -21.39
C VAL A 15 -11.90 -0.56 -20.27
N PRO A 16 -12.13 -1.22 -19.12
CA PRO A 16 -11.12 -1.37 -18.07
C PRO A 16 -9.90 -2.14 -18.59
N CYS A 17 -8.71 -1.61 -18.36
CA CYS A 17 -7.46 -2.26 -18.74
C CYS A 17 -6.44 -2.21 -17.61
N GLN A 18 -5.40 -3.04 -17.71
CA GLN A 18 -4.27 -3.00 -16.79
C GLN A 18 -3.14 -2.18 -17.42
N GLN A 19 -2.67 -1.19 -16.69
CA GLN A 19 -1.51 -0.41 -17.08
C GLN A 19 -0.40 -0.59 -16.05
N VAL A 20 0.62 -1.35 -16.44
CA VAL A 20 1.81 -1.58 -15.62
C VAL A 20 2.72 -0.35 -15.72
N LEU A 21 2.86 0.39 -14.62
CA LEU A 21 3.72 1.58 -14.52
C LEU A 21 5.18 1.19 -14.35
N THR A 22 6.15 2.03 -14.76
CA THR A 22 7.57 1.77 -14.45
C THR A 22 7.82 1.82 -12.93
N PRO A 23 8.91 1.21 -12.42
CA PRO A 23 9.24 1.28 -10.99
C PRO A 23 9.34 2.71 -10.44
N GLU A 24 9.86 3.64 -11.24
CA GLU A 24 10.05 5.04 -10.84
C GLU A 24 8.71 5.78 -10.73
N ALA A 25 7.78 5.52 -11.66
CA ALA A 25 6.44 6.11 -11.65
C ALA A 25 5.53 5.50 -10.59
N ALA A 26 5.89 4.33 -10.05
CA ALA A 26 5.10 3.54 -9.12
C ALA A 26 5.73 3.44 -7.72
N ALA A 27 6.67 4.32 -7.39
CA ALA A 27 7.28 4.31 -6.08
C ALA A 27 6.20 4.60 -5.02
N PRO A 28 5.91 3.67 -4.08
CA PRO A 28 4.90 3.89 -3.07
C PRO A 28 5.36 5.06 -2.19
N ARG A 29 4.47 6.03 -1.99
CA ARG A 29 4.73 7.14 -1.07
C ARG A 29 4.71 6.60 0.37
N LEU A 30 5.85 6.69 1.06
CA LEU A 30 5.92 6.43 2.49
C LEU A 30 5.34 7.61 3.25
N ILE A 31 4.22 7.39 3.93
CA ILE A 31 3.62 8.37 4.83
C ILE A 31 4.20 8.14 6.23
N VAL A 32 4.62 9.19 6.91
CA VAL A 32 5.18 9.08 8.27
C VAL A 32 4.30 9.89 9.21
N THR A 33 3.72 9.20 10.20
CA THR A 33 2.73 9.75 11.11
C THR A 33 3.18 9.54 12.55
N PRO A 34 3.51 10.62 13.29
CA PRO A 34 3.72 10.52 14.73
C PRO A 34 2.44 10.10 15.45
N THR A 35 2.56 9.13 16.37
CA THR A 35 1.45 8.65 17.17
C THR A 35 1.94 8.15 18.53
N SER A 36 1.03 7.86 19.45
CA SER A 36 1.31 7.20 20.72
C SER A 36 0.90 5.73 20.70
N GLU A 37 1.42 4.91 21.61
CA GLU A 37 0.96 3.52 21.79
C GLU A 37 -0.57 3.43 21.98
N THR A 38 -1.15 4.40 22.68
CA THR A 38 -2.59 4.46 22.97
C THR A 38 -3.44 4.79 21.73
N GLU A 39 -2.91 5.58 20.81
CA GLU A 39 -3.62 6.00 19.59
C GLU A 39 -3.36 5.08 18.40
N LEU A 40 -2.27 4.31 18.45
CA LEU A 40 -1.84 3.43 17.37
C LEU A 40 -2.95 2.49 16.87
N PRO A 41 -3.75 1.80 17.71
CA PRO A 41 -4.80 0.91 17.21
C PRO A 41 -5.83 1.64 16.33
N ALA A 42 -6.26 2.83 16.74
CA ALA A 42 -7.22 3.63 15.98
C ALA A 42 -6.60 4.17 14.68
N ALA A 43 -5.33 4.55 14.73
CA ALA A 43 -4.59 5.01 13.55
C ALA A 43 -4.40 3.88 12.52
N LEU A 44 -4.06 2.66 12.98
CA LEU A 44 -3.97 1.47 12.13
C LEU A 44 -5.32 1.13 11.50
N GLU A 45 -6.40 1.16 12.28
CA GLU A 45 -7.75 0.90 11.77
C GLU A 45 -8.16 1.93 10.71
N ALA A 46 -7.91 3.21 10.95
CA ALA A 46 -8.18 4.27 10.00
C ALA A 46 -7.37 4.09 8.70
N GLY A 47 -6.08 3.78 8.81
CA GLY A 47 -5.21 3.52 7.67
C GLY A 47 -5.64 2.28 6.86
N ALA A 48 -6.06 1.20 7.53
CA ALA A 48 -6.50 -0.04 6.90
C ALA A 48 -7.81 0.12 6.10
N ARG A 49 -8.63 1.14 6.43
CA ARG A 49 -9.87 1.48 5.72
C ARG A 49 -9.64 2.36 4.48
N TYR A 50 -8.40 2.60 4.09
CA TYR A 50 -8.09 3.38 2.89
C TYR A 50 -8.75 2.78 1.65
N ALA A 51 -9.49 3.61 0.92
CA ALA A 51 -10.10 3.26 -0.36
C ALA A 51 -9.19 3.76 -1.49
N PHE A 52 -8.72 2.83 -2.32
CA PHE A 52 -7.88 3.13 -3.46
C PHE A 52 -8.73 3.61 -4.64
N ASP A 53 -8.30 4.68 -5.30
CA ASP A 53 -8.74 4.97 -6.67
C ASP A 53 -7.86 4.19 -7.65
N LEU A 54 -8.26 2.96 -7.98
CA LEU A 54 -7.45 2.07 -8.81
C LEU A 54 -7.22 2.59 -10.24
N ALA A 55 -7.98 3.58 -10.71
CA ALA A 55 -7.74 4.19 -12.02
C ALA A 55 -6.45 5.02 -12.04
N THR A 56 -6.03 5.55 -10.88
CA THR A 56 -4.93 6.51 -10.78
C THR A 56 -3.87 6.14 -9.74
N GLU A 57 -4.20 5.23 -8.82
CA GLU A 57 -3.34 4.83 -7.70
C GLU A 57 -2.93 3.36 -7.81
N ILE A 58 -1.66 3.10 -7.50
CA ILE A 58 -1.17 1.73 -7.37
C ILE A 58 -1.85 1.04 -6.17
N PRO A 59 -2.06 -0.29 -6.22
CA PRO A 59 -2.80 -1.05 -5.21
C PRO A 59 -1.98 -1.34 -3.94
N LEU A 60 -1.09 -0.41 -3.56
CA LEU A 60 -0.18 -0.52 -2.42
C LEU A 60 -0.02 0.84 -1.74
N ARG A 61 -0.31 0.89 -0.44
CA ARG A 61 -0.09 2.05 0.42
C ARG A 61 0.77 1.64 1.61
N VAL A 62 1.71 2.51 1.98
CA VAL A 62 2.63 2.27 3.10
C VAL A 62 2.63 3.48 4.03
N GLU A 63 2.39 3.23 5.32
CA GLU A 63 2.42 4.24 6.36
C GLU A 63 3.25 3.76 7.55
N LEU A 64 4.19 4.59 8.00
CA LEU A 64 5.04 4.36 9.15
C LEU A 64 4.57 5.24 10.30
N PHE A 65 4.09 4.59 11.35
CA PHE A 65 3.75 5.24 12.60
C PHE A 65 4.99 5.32 13.49
N THR A 66 5.40 6.51 13.89
CA THR A 66 6.55 6.72 14.78
C THR A 66 6.05 6.90 16.22
N LEU A 67 6.34 5.95 17.10
CA LEU A 67 5.94 5.99 18.52
C LEU A 67 7.04 6.62 19.38
N SER A 68 8.30 6.35 19.04
CA SER A 68 9.48 6.96 19.63
C SER A 68 10.63 6.96 18.63
N ALA A 69 11.80 7.48 19.02
CA ALA A 69 13.00 7.44 18.17
C ALA A 69 13.46 6.01 17.80
N LYS A 70 13.00 4.98 18.53
CA LYS A 70 13.42 3.58 18.34
C LYS A 70 12.26 2.61 18.11
N GLU A 71 11.03 3.09 18.14
CA GLU A 71 9.84 2.25 18.06
C GLU A 71 8.87 2.78 17.02
N HIS A 72 8.49 1.89 16.12
CA HIS A 72 7.71 2.21 14.93
C HIS A 72 6.77 1.05 14.60
N ALA A 73 5.62 1.37 14.01
CA ALA A 73 4.73 0.39 13.42
C ALA A 73 4.58 0.69 11.92
N LEU A 74 4.79 -0.32 11.07
CA LEU A 74 4.61 -0.21 9.62
C LEU A 74 3.27 -0.81 9.22
N LEU A 75 2.39 0.01 8.64
CA LEU A 75 1.17 -0.44 8.02
C LEU A 75 1.38 -0.55 6.50
N VAL A 76 1.15 -1.74 5.97
CA VAL A 76 1.11 -2.01 4.53
C VAL A 76 -0.31 -2.42 4.17
N VAL A 77 -0.96 -1.63 3.32
CA VAL A 77 -2.30 -1.92 2.80
C VAL A 77 -2.18 -2.26 1.33
N MET A 78 -2.66 -3.44 0.95
CA MET A 78 -2.67 -3.91 -0.42
C MET A 78 -4.11 -4.16 -0.86
N HIS A 79 -4.51 -3.64 -2.01
CA HIS A 79 -5.82 -3.96 -2.57
C HIS A 79 -5.82 -5.40 -3.11
N HIS A 80 -6.87 -6.17 -2.81
CA HIS A 80 -6.97 -7.59 -3.16
C HIS A 80 -6.91 -7.90 -4.67
N ILE A 81 -7.13 -6.87 -5.51
CA ILE A 81 -6.97 -6.97 -6.98
C ILE A 81 -5.53 -7.31 -7.39
N ALA A 82 -4.54 -6.98 -6.54
CA ALA A 82 -3.11 -7.14 -6.82
C ALA A 82 -2.46 -8.31 -6.08
N GLY A 83 -3.19 -8.95 -5.16
CA GLY A 83 -2.71 -10.07 -4.37
C GLY A 83 -3.76 -10.59 -3.40
N ASP A 84 -3.58 -11.83 -2.97
CA ASP A 84 -4.46 -12.54 -2.06
C ASP A 84 -3.76 -12.85 -0.72
N GLY A 85 -4.40 -13.64 0.15
CA GLY A 85 -3.82 -14.05 1.42
C GLY A 85 -2.50 -14.83 1.28
N TRP A 86 -2.29 -15.53 0.16
CA TRP A 86 -1.02 -16.23 -0.10
C TRP A 86 0.10 -15.28 -0.55
N SER A 87 -0.26 -14.13 -1.11
CA SER A 87 0.68 -13.12 -1.58
C SER A 87 1.37 -12.35 -0.43
N LEU A 88 0.79 -12.36 0.78
CA LEU A 88 1.31 -11.61 1.94
C LEU A 88 2.66 -12.16 2.46
N GLY A 89 2.85 -13.49 2.46
CA GLY A 89 4.11 -14.11 2.92
C GLY A 89 5.32 -13.74 2.05
N PRO A 90 5.24 -13.94 0.71
CA PRO A 90 6.26 -13.49 -0.23
C PRO A 90 6.51 -11.98 -0.16
N LEU A 91 5.45 -11.17 -0.03
CA LEU A 91 5.59 -9.72 0.12
C LEU A 91 6.39 -9.35 1.39
N ALA A 92 6.06 -9.96 2.53
CA ALA A 92 6.79 -9.75 3.77
C ALA A 92 8.26 -10.17 3.66
N SER A 93 8.53 -11.30 2.99
CA SER A 93 9.90 -11.81 2.79
C SER A 93 10.75 -10.92 1.88
N ASP A 94 10.13 -10.21 0.93
CA ASP A 94 10.84 -9.29 0.04
C ASP A 94 11.13 -7.92 0.71
N LEU A 95 10.47 -7.60 1.83
CA LEU A 95 10.64 -6.35 2.58
C LEU A 95 11.76 -6.41 3.63
N THR A 96 12.14 -7.62 4.08
CA THR A 96 13.12 -7.87 5.15
C THR A 96 14.33 -8.61 4.62
#